data_AF-A0A849Z7S0-F1
#
_entry.id   AF-A0A849Z7S0-F1
#
_cell.length_a   1.000
_cell.length_b   1.000
_cell.length_c   1.000
_cell.angle_alpha   90.00
_cell.angle_beta   90.00
_cell.angle_gamma   90.00
#
_symmetry.space_group_name_H-M   'P 1'
#
loop_
_entity.id
_entity.type
_entity.pdbx_description
1 polymer ?
#
loop_
_entity_poly.entity_id
_entity_poly.type
_entity_poly.pdbx_seq_one_letter_code
_entity_poly.pdbx_strand_id
1 'polypeptide(L)'
;VYGDSSRTVAPRSMIPEGGAFSWLLAGLIPALFSFGGAYHGTYIAGSVRNPERSVPRGIAGGIVVVLVAYLLVNVAFLGLLGHDGLAASKSPAAEATELALGPLAGKALAVVIVVSAAGILNTVCLGFPFVVYAMAKDGLFFRAAGKLDERTGRPALAVATQGMLASIAVVVGASRVDVLLTGIAFADAFFQAAVAVVHFRARKTPPSPGVLRAPLVATAVFFLLSVGIAIGSLVERPVESAYGALVFVLAVGIWALRRGSK
;
A
#
# COMPACT_ATOMS: atom_id res chain seq x y z
N VAL A 1 21.20 9.90 -31.10
CA VAL A 1 22.35 8.98 -31.08
C VAL A 1 21.81 7.59 -30.83
N TYR A 2 21.32 6.98 -31.93
CA TYR A 2 20.89 5.59 -32.02
C TYR A 2 22.14 4.76 -32.32
N GLY A 3 22.39 3.68 -31.57
CA GLY A 3 23.49 2.77 -31.86
C GLY A 3 24.37 2.49 -30.63
N ASP A 4 23.88 1.63 -29.75
CA ASP A 4 24.76 0.72 -29.03
C ASP A 4 23.97 -0.55 -28.68
N SER A 5 24.08 -1.55 -29.54
CA SER A 5 23.49 -2.89 -29.39
C SER A 5 24.37 -3.84 -28.57
N SER A 6 25.36 -3.33 -27.82
CA SER A 6 26.34 -4.15 -27.09
C SER A 6 26.23 -4.09 -25.57
N ARG A 7 25.12 -3.61 -25.01
CA ARG A 7 24.81 -3.88 -23.59
C ARG A 7 24.33 -5.31 -23.44
N THR A 8 25.28 -6.26 -23.43
CA THR A 8 25.11 -7.53 -22.73
C THR A 8 24.97 -7.20 -21.25
N VAL A 9 23.75 -6.81 -20.85
CA VAL A 9 23.33 -6.88 -19.46
C VAL A 9 23.34 -8.37 -19.17
N ALA A 10 24.40 -8.83 -18.50
CA ALA A 10 24.49 -10.21 -18.04
C ALA A 10 23.13 -10.55 -17.41
N PRO A 11 22.45 -11.63 -17.85
CA PRO A 11 21.22 -12.03 -17.21
C PRO A 11 21.57 -12.25 -15.76
N ARG A 12 21.10 -11.34 -14.90
CA ARG A 12 21.22 -11.53 -13.47
C ARG A 12 20.39 -12.78 -13.25
N SER A 13 21.05 -13.91 -13.07
CA SER A 13 20.41 -15.18 -12.74
C SER A 13 19.79 -15.02 -11.36
N MET A 14 18.68 -14.28 -11.31
CA MET A 14 17.80 -14.14 -10.18
C MET A 14 16.88 -15.36 -10.17
N ILE A 15 17.47 -16.55 -10.21
CA ILE A 15 16.81 -17.68 -9.58
C ILE A 15 17.20 -17.51 -8.12
N PRO A 16 16.28 -17.08 -7.24
CA PRO A 16 16.59 -16.97 -5.82
C PRO A 16 17.13 -18.33 -5.33
N GLU A 17 18.16 -18.35 -4.50
CA GLU A 17 18.59 -19.61 -3.89
C GLU A 17 17.40 -20.22 -3.12
N GLY A 18 16.93 -21.41 -3.54
CA GLY A 18 15.74 -22.04 -2.96
C GLY A 18 14.99 -22.94 -3.95
N GLY A 19 14.06 -23.74 -3.43
CA GLY A 19 13.16 -24.56 -4.26
C GLY A 19 11.99 -23.75 -4.82
N ALA A 20 11.19 -24.37 -5.70
CA ALA A 20 10.03 -23.75 -6.36
C ALA A 20 9.05 -23.04 -5.40
N PHE A 21 8.90 -23.55 -4.18
CA PHE A 21 8.10 -22.92 -3.13
C PHE A 21 8.64 -21.53 -2.72
N SER A 22 9.96 -21.39 -2.59
CA SER A 22 10.61 -20.13 -2.25
C SER A 22 10.41 -19.09 -3.36
N TRP A 23 10.50 -19.52 -4.63
CA TRP A 23 10.28 -18.62 -5.77
C TRP A 23 8.84 -18.14 -5.86
N LEU A 24 7.88 -19.04 -5.58
CA LEU A 24 6.47 -18.68 -5.50
C LEU A 24 6.23 -17.64 -4.41
N LEU A 25 6.81 -17.83 -3.22
CA LEU A 25 6.70 -16.86 -2.13
C LEU A 25 7.35 -15.51 -2.47
N ALA A 26 8.53 -15.51 -3.08
CA ALA A 26 9.24 -14.30 -3.49
C ALA A 26 8.44 -13.47 -4.51
N GLY A 27 7.73 -14.12 -5.45
CA GLY A 27 6.83 -13.43 -6.39
C GLY A 27 5.50 -13.02 -5.77
N LEU A 28 5.00 -13.74 -4.77
CA LEU A 28 3.72 -13.48 -4.14
C LEU A 28 3.71 -12.19 -3.31
N ILE A 29 4.80 -11.88 -2.61
CA ILE A 29 4.92 -10.67 -1.77
C ILE A 29 4.68 -9.37 -2.58
N PRO A 30 5.42 -9.07 -3.67
CA PRO A 30 5.20 -7.86 -4.47
C PRO A 30 3.85 -7.88 -5.21
N ALA A 31 3.33 -9.06 -5.54
CA ALA A 31 1.98 -9.20 -6.10
C ALA A 31 0.91 -8.80 -5.07
N LEU A 32 0.98 -9.29 -3.83
CA LEU A 32 0.08 -8.92 -2.75
C LEU A 32 0.15 -7.43 -2.44
N PHE A 33 1.34 -6.83 -2.48
CA PHE A 33 1.51 -5.38 -2.33
C PHE A 33 0.76 -4.59 -3.41
N SER A 34 0.74 -5.09 -4.65
CA SER A 34 0.03 -4.44 -5.76
C SER A 34 -1.50 -4.45 -5.58
N PHE A 35 -2.05 -5.41 -4.81
CA PHE A 35 -3.46 -5.42 -4.40
C PHE A 35 -3.72 -4.60 -3.12
N GLY A 36 -2.67 -4.05 -2.50
CA GLY A 36 -2.76 -3.19 -1.33
C GLY A 36 -3.60 -1.94 -1.56
N GLY A 37 -4.21 -1.43 -0.51
CA GLY A 37 -4.94 -0.15 -0.54
C GLY A 37 -6.43 -0.24 -0.87
N ALA A 38 -7.00 -1.43 -1.08
CA ALA A 38 -8.46 -1.60 -1.27
C ALA A 38 -9.28 -1.00 -0.11
N TYR A 39 -8.72 -0.99 1.11
CA TYR A 39 -9.32 -0.41 2.30
C TYR A 39 -9.34 1.13 2.29
N HIS A 40 -8.59 1.82 1.42
CA HIS A 40 -8.68 3.29 1.33
C HIS A 40 -10.10 3.77 0.98
N GLY A 41 -10.90 2.93 0.32
CA GLY A 41 -12.32 3.21 0.08
C GLY A 41 -13.15 3.36 1.36
N THR A 42 -12.69 2.84 2.50
CA THR A 42 -13.39 2.99 3.78
C THR A 42 -13.18 4.37 4.41
N TYR A 43 -12.19 5.16 3.97
CA TYR A 43 -11.93 6.49 4.53
C TYR A 43 -13.10 7.46 4.29
N ILE A 44 -13.82 7.26 3.19
CA ILE A 44 -14.99 8.07 2.82
C ILE A 44 -16.32 7.39 3.17
N ALA A 45 -16.29 6.29 3.92
CA ALA A 45 -17.50 5.56 4.29
C ALA A 45 -18.53 6.44 5.00
N GLY A 46 -18.08 7.44 5.77
CA GLY A 46 -18.96 8.41 6.44
C GLY A 46 -19.78 9.30 5.49
N SER A 47 -19.37 9.44 4.23
CA SER A 47 -20.04 10.25 3.20
C SER A 47 -20.84 9.41 2.21
N VAL A 48 -20.83 8.08 2.34
CA VAL A 48 -21.50 7.16 1.42
C VAL A 48 -22.90 6.83 1.92
N ARG A 49 -23.90 6.87 1.03
CA ARG A 49 -25.27 6.41 1.35
C ARG A 49 -25.28 4.90 1.59
N ASN A 50 -25.80 4.47 2.75
CA ASN A 50 -25.85 3.06 3.18
C ASN A 50 -24.46 2.39 3.19
N PRO A 51 -23.51 2.88 4.00
CA PRO A 51 -22.11 2.45 3.92
C PRO A 51 -21.93 0.96 4.22
N GLU A 52 -22.77 0.38 5.09
CA GLU A 52 -22.75 -1.04 5.47
C GLU A 52 -22.89 -2.00 4.28
N ARG A 53 -23.55 -1.57 3.19
CA ARG A 53 -23.76 -2.39 1.99
C ARG A 53 -22.99 -1.87 0.79
N SER A 54 -22.95 -0.55 0.62
CA SER A 54 -22.32 0.08 -0.54
C SER A 54 -20.79 -0.05 -0.50
N VAL A 55 -20.17 0.13 0.66
CA VAL A 55 -18.69 0.09 0.78
C VAL A 55 -18.16 -1.33 0.54
N PRO A 56 -18.67 -2.41 1.18
CA PRO A 56 -18.16 -3.75 0.92
C PRO A 56 -18.37 -4.20 -0.54
N ARG A 57 -19.52 -3.87 -1.15
CA ARG A 57 -19.80 -4.20 -2.56
C ARG A 57 -18.91 -3.45 -3.52
N GLY A 58 -18.69 -2.16 -3.26
CA GLY A 58 -17.78 -1.33 -4.05
C GLY A 58 -16.34 -1.86 -4.00
N ILE A 59 -15.85 -2.22 -2.82
CA ILE A 59 -14.52 -2.82 -2.65
C ILE A 59 -14.44 -4.18 -3.38
N ALA A 60 -15.42 -5.07 -3.18
CA ALA A 60 -15.42 -6.38 -3.83
C ALA A 60 -15.46 -6.27 -5.36
N GLY A 61 -16.33 -5.42 -5.91
CA GLY A 61 -16.40 -5.18 -7.35
C GLY A 61 -15.10 -4.59 -7.90
N GLY A 62 -14.52 -3.61 -7.19
CA GLY A 62 -13.23 -3.03 -7.55
C GLY A 62 -12.10 -4.06 -7.59
N ILE A 63 -12.02 -4.94 -6.58
CA ILE A 63 -11.02 -6.02 -6.54
C ILE A 63 -11.15 -6.94 -7.74
N VAL A 64 -12.37 -7.36 -8.12
CA VAL A 64 -12.59 -8.23 -9.27
C VAL A 64 -12.14 -7.56 -10.57
N VAL A 65 -12.48 -6.28 -10.77
CA VAL A 65 -12.07 -5.53 -11.96
C VAL A 65 -10.55 -5.41 -12.03
N VAL A 66 -9.89 -5.07 -10.91
CA VAL A 66 -8.43 -4.96 -10.84
C VAL A 66 -7.76 -6.31 -11.08
N LEU A 67 -8.29 -7.39 -10.52
CA LEU A 67 -7.78 -8.75 -10.72
C LEU A 67 -7.80 -9.13 -12.20
N VAL A 68 -8.92 -8.91 -12.90
CA VAL A 68 -9.04 -9.20 -14.33
C VAL A 68 -8.06 -8.34 -15.13
N ALA A 69 -7.99 -7.04 -14.85
CA ALA A 69 -7.06 -6.14 -15.52
C ALA A 69 -5.60 -6.56 -15.33
N TYR A 70 -5.21 -6.93 -14.11
CA TYR A 70 -3.85 -7.38 -13.81
C TYR A 70 -3.51 -8.65 -14.57
N LEU A 71 -4.41 -9.64 -14.61
CA LEU A 71 -4.18 -10.87 -15.37
C LEU A 71 -4.01 -10.58 -16.86
N LEU A 72 -4.88 -9.75 -17.45
CA LEU A 72 -4.80 -9.40 -18.87
C LEU A 72 -3.50 -8.67 -19.21
N VAL A 73 -3.09 -7.71 -18.37
CA VAL A 73 -1.84 -6.96 -18.57
C VAL A 73 -0.62 -7.88 -18.45
N ASN A 74 -0.58 -8.78 -17.47
CA ASN A 74 0.52 -9.73 -17.31
C ASN A 74 0.61 -10.71 -18.50
N VAL A 75 -0.53 -11.20 -19.00
CA VAL A 75 -0.57 -12.02 -20.23
C VAL A 75 -0.04 -11.22 -21.42
N ALA A 76 -0.42 -9.95 -21.57
CA ALA A 76 0.07 -9.10 -22.64
C ALA A 76 1.60 -8.86 -22.53
N PHE A 77 2.11 -8.61 -21.33
CA PHE A 77 3.55 -8.42 -21.10
C PHE A 77 4.35 -9.67 -21.45
N LEU A 78 3.92 -10.84 -21.00
CA LEU A 78 4.58 -12.10 -21.32
C LEU A 78 4.51 -12.41 -22.83
N GLY A 79 3.38 -12.10 -23.48
CA GLY A 79 3.22 -12.31 -24.92
C GLY A 79 4.07 -11.38 -25.79
N LEU A 80 4.28 -10.14 -25.35
CA LEU A 80 5.01 -9.12 -26.12
C LEU A 80 6.52 -9.10 -25.82
N LEU A 81 6.90 -9.17 -24.54
CA LEU A 81 8.30 -9.02 -24.10
C LEU A 81 8.99 -10.38 -23.87
N GLY A 82 8.22 -11.46 -23.70
CA GLY A 82 8.76 -12.74 -23.22
C GLY A 82 9.26 -12.67 -21.77
N HIS A 83 9.75 -13.79 -21.26
CA HIS A 83 10.25 -13.89 -19.88
C HIS A 83 11.48 -13.01 -19.65
N ASP A 84 12.49 -13.14 -20.52
CA ASP A 84 13.76 -12.43 -20.36
C ASP A 84 13.61 -10.91 -20.57
N GLY A 85 12.78 -10.50 -21.54
CA GLY A 85 12.50 -9.09 -21.77
C GLY A 85 11.75 -8.45 -20.60
N LEU A 86 10.77 -9.16 -20.02
CA LEU A 86 10.05 -8.69 -18.83
C LEU A 86 10.97 -8.60 -17.60
N ALA A 87 11.88 -9.56 -17.41
CA ALA A 87 12.84 -9.55 -16.30
C ALA A 87 13.90 -8.44 -16.42
N ALA A 88 14.28 -8.07 -17.65
CA ALA A 88 15.24 -7.00 -17.91
C ALA A 88 14.61 -5.59 -17.89
N SER A 89 13.30 -5.50 -18.09
CA SER A 89 12.57 -4.24 -18.26
C SER A 89 12.46 -3.45 -16.96
N LYS A 90 12.66 -2.14 -17.04
CA LYS A 90 12.39 -1.20 -15.93
C LYS A 90 11.01 -0.55 -16.04
N SER A 91 10.41 -0.58 -17.23
CA SER A 91 9.07 -0.05 -17.48
C SER A 91 8.30 -0.97 -18.42
N PRO A 92 7.88 -2.17 -17.95
CA PRO A 92 7.25 -3.17 -18.81
C PRO A 92 6.02 -2.66 -19.56
N ALA A 93 5.22 -1.80 -18.91
CA ALA A 93 4.03 -1.22 -19.50
C ALA A 93 4.33 -0.33 -20.71
N ALA A 94 5.29 0.57 -20.57
CA ALA A 94 5.66 1.50 -21.64
C ALA A 94 6.37 0.77 -22.79
N GLU A 95 7.29 -0.14 -22.46
CA GLU A 95 8.06 -0.92 -23.44
C GLU A 95 7.17 -1.88 -24.24
N ALA A 96 6.25 -2.60 -23.58
CA ALA A 96 5.30 -3.46 -24.28
C ALA A 96 4.36 -2.66 -25.19
N THR A 97 3.92 -1.48 -24.74
CA THR A 97 3.05 -0.61 -25.54
C THR A 97 3.78 0.02 -26.72
N GLU A 98 5.04 0.40 -26.53
CA GLU A 98 5.90 0.86 -27.60
C GLU A 98 6.13 -0.23 -28.66
N LEU A 99 6.35 -1.47 -28.22
CA LEU A 99 6.50 -2.60 -29.13
C LEU A 99 5.22 -2.89 -29.93
N ALA A 100 4.05 -2.78 -29.31
CA ALA A 100 2.78 -3.10 -29.93
C ALA A 100 2.21 -1.98 -30.82
N LEU A 101 2.36 -0.71 -30.42
CA LEU A 101 1.66 0.44 -31.00
C LEU A 101 2.61 1.58 -31.42
N GLY A 102 3.91 1.42 -31.21
CA GLY A 102 4.96 2.36 -31.59
C GLY A 102 5.37 3.36 -30.49
N PRO A 103 6.47 4.11 -30.71
CA PRO A 103 7.11 4.92 -29.66
C PRO A 103 6.23 6.04 -29.08
N LEU A 104 5.34 6.61 -29.90
CA LEU A 104 4.43 7.66 -29.44
C LEU A 104 3.42 7.12 -28.42
N ALA A 105 2.92 5.90 -28.64
CA ALA A 105 1.97 5.24 -27.75
C ALA A 105 2.62 4.89 -26.40
N GLY A 106 3.86 4.40 -26.41
CA GLY A 106 4.63 4.15 -25.18
C GLY A 106 4.81 5.40 -24.33
N LYS A 107 5.17 6.54 -24.96
CA LYS A 107 5.29 7.84 -24.28
C LYS A 107 3.95 8.34 -23.74
N ALA A 108 2.88 8.23 -24.53
CA ALA A 108 1.54 8.63 -24.10
C ALA A 108 1.09 7.81 -22.88
N LEU A 109 1.33 6.49 -22.87
CA LEU A 109 1.02 5.64 -21.73
C LEU A 109 1.83 6.02 -20.49
N ALA A 110 3.13 6.32 -20.65
CA ALA A 110 3.95 6.79 -19.53
C ALA A 110 3.37 8.07 -18.88
N VAL A 111 2.88 9.01 -19.69
CA VAL A 111 2.20 10.22 -19.17
C VAL A 111 0.91 9.85 -18.42
N VAL A 112 0.11 8.94 -18.96
CA VAL A 112 -1.11 8.45 -18.30
C VAL A 112 -0.80 7.81 -16.95
N ILE A 113 0.28 7.03 -16.85
CA ILE A 113 0.74 6.42 -15.59
C ILE A 113 1.12 7.49 -14.57
N VAL A 114 1.82 8.55 -14.99
CA VAL A 114 2.17 9.67 -14.10
C VAL A 114 0.92 10.38 -13.58
N VAL A 115 -0.06 10.65 -14.44
CA VAL A 115 -1.34 11.26 -14.04
C VAL A 115 -2.11 10.35 -13.08
N SER A 116 -2.10 9.04 -13.32
CA SER A 116 -2.71 8.05 -12.43
C SER A 116 -2.04 8.03 -11.05
N ALA A 117 -0.70 8.07 -11.00
CA ALA A 117 0.07 8.15 -9.77
C ALA A 117 -0.23 9.44 -8.98
N ALA A 118 -0.42 10.57 -9.67
CA ALA A 118 -0.86 11.82 -9.04
C ALA A 118 -2.29 11.70 -8.46
N GLY A 119 -3.17 10.95 -9.14
CA GLY A 119 -4.53 10.67 -8.68
C GLY A 119 -4.56 9.94 -7.34
N ILE A 120 -3.80 8.84 -7.20
CA ILE A 120 -3.72 8.11 -5.92
C ILE A 120 -3.05 8.96 -4.83
N LEU A 121 -2.03 9.76 -5.17
CA LEU A 121 -1.40 10.68 -4.23
C LEU A 121 -2.41 11.68 -3.66
N ASN A 122 -3.26 12.25 -4.51
CA ASN A 122 -4.33 13.15 -4.08
C ASN A 122 -5.32 12.46 -3.12
N THR A 123 -5.74 11.23 -3.44
CA THR A 123 -6.65 10.47 -2.56
C THR A 123 -6.03 10.20 -1.18
N VAL A 124 -4.76 9.83 -1.12
CA VAL A 124 -4.07 9.57 0.17
C VAL A 124 -3.84 10.87 0.95
N CYS A 125 -3.46 11.95 0.28
CA CYS A 125 -3.27 13.26 0.89
C CYS A 125 -4.56 13.86 1.48
N LEU A 126 -5.71 13.62 0.86
CA LEU A 126 -6.98 14.15 1.33
C LEU A 126 -7.71 13.19 2.28
N GLY A 127 -7.59 11.88 2.08
CA GLY A 127 -8.34 10.88 2.85
C GLY A 127 -7.74 10.59 4.22
N PHE A 128 -6.44 10.31 4.29
CA PHE A 128 -5.80 9.85 5.53
C PHE A 128 -5.89 10.86 6.71
N PRO A 129 -5.80 12.18 6.50
CA PRO A 129 -5.93 13.16 7.59
C PRO A 129 -7.27 13.08 8.35
N PHE A 130 -8.34 12.59 7.73
CA PHE A 130 -9.62 12.37 8.42
C PHE A 130 -9.56 11.25 9.47
N VAL A 131 -8.72 10.23 9.24
CA VAL A 131 -8.47 9.17 10.23
C VAL A 131 -7.76 9.77 11.45
N VAL A 132 -6.72 10.58 11.22
CA VAL A 132 -5.98 11.27 12.29
C VAL A 132 -6.88 12.25 13.06
N TYR A 133 -7.75 12.97 12.34
CA TYR A 133 -8.74 13.85 12.94
C TYR A 133 -9.72 13.09 13.85
N ALA A 134 -10.29 11.97 13.38
CA ALA A 134 -11.18 11.13 14.19
C ALA A 134 -10.46 10.60 15.44
N MET A 135 -9.23 10.08 15.29
CA MET A 135 -8.41 9.64 16.43
C MET A 135 -8.13 10.76 17.44
N ALA A 136 -7.92 12.00 16.97
CA ALA A 136 -7.71 13.15 17.85
C ALA A 136 -9.00 13.56 18.59
N LYS A 137 -10.17 13.43 17.96
CA LYS A 137 -11.48 13.66 18.60
C LYS A 137 -11.78 12.62 19.68
N ASP A 138 -11.39 11.37 19.45
CA ASP A 138 -11.50 10.29 20.43
C ASP A 138 -10.44 10.38 21.55
N GLY A 139 -9.55 11.39 21.50
CA GLY A 139 -8.51 11.60 22.49
C GLY A 139 -7.38 10.55 22.45
N LEU A 140 -7.27 9.82 21.33
CA LEU A 140 -6.23 8.82 21.04
C LEU A 140 -4.99 9.43 20.37
N PHE A 141 -5.12 10.63 19.79
CA PHE A 141 -4.03 11.36 19.15
C PHE A 141 -3.88 12.79 19.71
N PHE A 142 -2.90 13.54 19.21
CA PHE A 142 -2.67 14.94 19.60
C PHE A 142 -3.94 15.78 19.35
N ARG A 143 -4.47 16.43 20.39
CA ARG A 143 -5.68 17.30 20.30
C ARG A 143 -5.59 18.35 19.19
N ALA A 144 -4.38 18.83 18.90
CA ALA A 144 -4.14 19.81 17.84
C ALA A 144 -4.55 19.29 16.44
N ALA A 145 -4.39 17.99 16.17
CA ALA A 145 -4.80 17.38 14.90
C ALA A 145 -6.33 17.20 14.77
N GLY A 146 -7.07 17.39 15.87
CA GLY A 146 -8.54 17.37 15.91
C GLY A 146 -9.18 18.74 15.64
N LYS A 147 -8.40 19.75 15.26
CA LYS A 147 -8.91 21.07 14.86
C LYS A 147 -9.17 21.09 13.36
N LEU A 148 -10.36 21.54 12.98
CA LEU A 148 -10.70 21.83 11.59
C LEU A 148 -10.39 23.29 11.30
N ASP A 149 -9.91 23.56 10.10
CA ASP A 149 -9.81 24.90 9.56
C ASP A 149 -11.22 25.45 9.29
N GLU A 150 -11.51 26.65 9.77
CA GLU A 150 -12.85 27.25 9.72
C GLU A 150 -13.31 27.57 8.29
N ARG A 151 -12.38 27.84 7.37
CA ARG A 151 -12.68 28.22 6.00
C ARG A 151 -12.89 27.00 5.10
N THR A 152 -12.10 25.95 5.30
CA THR A 152 -12.06 24.78 4.41
C THR A 152 -12.72 23.54 4.99
N GLY A 153 -13.02 23.52 6.30
CA GLY A 153 -13.60 22.37 6.99
C GLY A 153 -12.67 21.15 7.04
N ARG A 154 -11.37 21.33 6.80
CA ARG A 154 -10.37 20.25 6.70
C ARG A 154 -9.41 20.28 7.90
N PRO A 155 -8.86 19.13 8.32
CA PRO A 155 -7.85 19.08 9.38
C PRO A 155 -6.49 19.54 8.86
N ALA A 156 -6.32 20.86 8.66
CA ALA A 156 -5.16 21.46 8.00
C ALA A 156 -3.82 21.07 8.66
N LEU A 157 -3.76 20.99 9.99
CA LEU A 157 -2.56 20.57 10.70
C LEU A 157 -2.19 19.11 10.40
N ALA A 158 -3.17 18.22 10.32
CA ALA A 158 -2.93 16.81 10.01
C ALA A 158 -2.41 16.65 8.56
N VAL A 159 -2.99 17.39 7.61
CA VAL A 159 -2.54 17.45 6.22
C VAL A 159 -1.09 17.97 6.15
N ALA A 160 -0.80 19.09 6.81
CA ALA A 160 0.53 19.70 6.81
C ALA A 160 1.59 18.78 7.44
N THR A 161 1.26 18.13 8.56
CA THR A 161 2.16 17.19 9.23
C THR A 161 2.45 15.98 8.35
N GLN A 162 1.42 15.41 7.71
CA GLN A 162 1.59 14.31 6.76
C GLN A 162 2.46 14.72 5.58
N GLY A 163 2.22 15.90 4.97
CA GLY A 163 3.02 16.41 3.87
C GLY A 163 4.48 16.67 4.27
N MET A 164 4.71 17.22 5.46
CA MET A 164 6.06 17.42 6.00
C MET A 164 6.78 16.08 6.19
N LEU A 165 6.14 15.09 6.81
CA LEU A 165 6.73 13.77 7.02
C LEU A 165 7.00 13.04 5.70
N ALA A 166 6.08 13.15 4.73
CA ALA A 166 6.27 12.59 3.40
C ALA A 166 7.46 13.25 2.67
N SER A 167 7.58 14.57 2.73
CA SER A 167 8.71 15.31 2.16
C SER A 167 10.04 14.92 2.82
N ILE A 168 10.07 14.80 4.15
CA ILE A 168 11.27 14.32 4.86
C ILE A 168 11.62 12.90 4.43
N ALA A 169 10.63 12.00 4.36
CA ALA A 169 10.84 10.63 3.92
C ALA A 169 11.38 10.56 2.48
N VAL A 170 10.91 11.43 1.59
CA VAL A 170 11.46 11.56 0.23
C VAL A 170 12.89 12.06 0.28
N VAL A 171 13.21 13.13 1.02
CA VAL A 171 14.58 13.67 1.08
C VAL A 171 15.57 12.66 1.68
N VAL A 172 15.17 11.97 2.75
CA VAL A 172 16.00 10.96 3.43
C VAL A 172 16.10 9.67 2.60
N GLY A 173 15.02 9.30 1.89
CA GLY A 173 14.92 8.06 1.12
C GLY A 173 15.14 8.19 -0.39
N ALA A 174 15.42 9.40 -0.91
CA ALA A 174 15.45 9.74 -2.35
C ALA A 174 16.38 8.84 -3.17
N SER A 175 17.40 8.27 -2.54
CA SER A 175 18.38 7.42 -3.22
C SER A 175 17.95 5.96 -3.35
N ARG A 176 16.91 5.47 -2.64
CA ARG A 176 16.48 4.05 -2.67
C ARG A 176 14.96 3.86 -2.60
N VAL A 177 14.27 3.91 -3.74
CA VAL A 177 12.82 3.63 -3.86
C VAL A 177 12.42 2.31 -3.20
N ASP A 178 13.24 1.27 -3.36
CA ASP A 178 13.02 -0.05 -2.78
C ASP A 178 12.95 -0.03 -1.24
N VAL A 179 13.68 0.89 -0.59
CA VAL A 179 13.66 1.06 0.88
C VAL A 179 12.31 1.62 1.31
N LEU A 180 11.77 2.60 0.59
CA LEU A 180 10.44 3.14 0.86
C LEU A 180 9.38 2.06 0.67
N LEU A 181 9.45 1.30 -0.43
CA LEU A 181 8.48 0.24 -0.71
C LEU A 181 8.49 -0.84 0.38
N THR A 182 9.67 -1.30 0.79
CA THR A 182 9.79 -2.35 1.82
C THR A 182 9.35 -1.85 3.20
N GLY A 183 9.72 -0.62 3.57
CA GLY A 183 9.30 -0.02 4.84
C GLY A 183 7.80 0.23 4.90
N ILE A 184 7.18 0.67 3.79
CA ILE A 184 5.72 0.85 3.68
C ILE A 184 5.03 -0.51 3.76
N ALA A 185 5.51 -1.53 3.05
CA ALA A 185 4.95 -2.87 3.09
C ALA A 185 4.96 -3.44 4.52
N PHE A 186 6.06 -3.28 5.25
CA PHE A 186 6.15 -3.67 6.65
C PHE A 186 5.14 -2.91 7.53
N ALA A 187 5.08 -1.58 7.41
CA ALA A 187 4.18 -0.76 8.21
C ALA A 187 2.70 -1.06 7.94
N ASP A 188 2.34 -1.27 6.66
CA ASP A 188 1.00 -1.64 6.24
C ASP A 188 0.63 -3.05 6.74
N ALA A 189 1.52 -4.03 6.55
CA ALA A 189 1.32 -5.39 7.06
C ALA A 189 1.13 -5.41 8.59
N PHE A 190 1.91 -4.63 9.33
CA PHE A 190 1.74 -4.48 10.77
C PHE A 190 0.37 -3.86 11.13
N PHE A 191 -0.01 -2.79 10.45
CA PHE A 191 -1.31 -2.13 10.65
C PHE A 191 -2.47 -3.13 10.40
N GLN A 192 -2.39 -3.89 9.32
CA GLN A 192 -3.36 -4.93 8.97
C GLN A 192 -3.45 -6.03 10.04
N ALA A 193 -2.30 -6.50 10.56
CA ALA A 193 -2.26 -7.46 11.65
C ALA A 193 -2.92 -6.90 12.92
N ALA A 194 -2.66 -5.62 13.26
CA ALA A 194 -3.29 -4.95 14.38
C ALA A 194 -4.82 -4.83 14.22
N VAL A 195 -5.31 -4.51 13.01
CA VAL A 195 -6.74 -4.50 12.69
C VAL A 195 -7.37 -5.88 12.92
N ALA A 196 -6.70 -6.96 12.51
CA ALA A 196 -7.18 -8.31 12.75
C ALA A 196 -7.28 -8.64 14.25
N VAL A 197 -6.29 -8.23 15.06
CA VAL A 197 -6.32 -8.37 16.52
C VAL A 197 -7.49 -7.60 17.13
N VAL A 198 -7.73 -6.36 16.69
CA VAL A 198 -8.87 -5.56 17.13
C VAL A 198 -10.18 -6.27 16.78
N HIS A 199 -10.30 -6.84 15.57
CA HIS A 199 -11.49 -7.59 15.17
C HIS A 199 -11.70 -8.85 16.03
N PHE A 200 -10.64 -9.60 16.35
CA PHE A 200 -10.72 -10.73 17.28
C PHE A 200 -11.24 -10.31 18.66
N ARG A 201 -10.80 -9.16 19.17
CA ARG A 201 -11.27 -8.62 20.47
C ARG A 201 -12.71 -8.12 20.40
N ALA A 202 -13.07 -7.41 19.33
CA ALA A 202 -14.40 -6.82 19.14
C ALA A 202 -15.52 -7.87 18.98
N ARG A 203 -15.18 -9.11 18.65
CA ARG A 203 -16.15 -10.22 18.61
C ARG A 203 -16.74 -10.58 19.97
N LYS A 204 -16.06 -10.23 21.08
CA LYS A 204 -16.58 -10.45 22.44
C LYS A 204 -17.79 -9.56 22.75
N THR A 205 -17.96 -8.47 22.00
CA THR A 205 -19.12 -7.57 22.09
C THR A 205 -20.20 -8.03 21.10
N PRO A 206 -21.50 -7.83 21.33
CA PRO A 206 -22.53 -8.06 20.32
C PRO A 206 -22.31 -7.15 19.09
N PRO A 207 -22.63 -7.61 17.86
CA PRO A 207 -22.56 -6.74 16.69
C PRO A 207 -23.62 -5.64 16.80
N SER A 208 -23.28 -4.43 16.39
CA SER A 208 -24.28 -3.39 16.13
C SER A 208 -25.26 -3.89 15.06
N PRO A 209 -26.57 -3.57 15.16
CA PRO A 209 -27.55 -3.94 14.14
C PRO A 209 -27.10 -3.47 12.75
N GLY A 210 -27.12 -4.36 11.75
CA GLY A 210 -26.73 -4.04 10.37
C GLY A 210 -25.27 -4.36 9.99
N VAL A 211 -24.38 -4.56 10.96
CA VAL A 211 -22.95 -4.82 10.70
C VAL A 211 -22.68 -6.29 10.44
N LEU A 212 -22.35 -6.64 9.19
CA LEU A 212 -21.88 -7.98 8.84
C LEU A 212 -20.47 -8.19 9.38
N ARG A 213 -20.30 -9.18 10.27
CA ARG A 213 -18.98 -9.59 10.76
C ARG A 213 -18.33 -10.53 9.75
N ALA A 214 -17.08 -10.26 9.39
CA ALA A 214 -16.28 -11.21 8.61
C ALA A 214 -16.24 -12.59 9.30
N PRO A 215 -16.06 -13.72 8.58
CA PRO A 215 -15.84 -15.03 9.19
C PRO A 215 -14.54 -15.09 10.02
N LEU A 216 -14.50 -15.90 11.08
CA LEU A 216 -13.29 -16.04 11.92
C LEU A 216 -12.10 -16.56 11.13
N VAL A 217 -12.34 -17.55 10.27
CA VAL A 217 -11.33 -18.13 9.38
C VAL A 217 -10.74 -17.06 8.48
N ALA A 218 -11.56 -16.17 7.91
CA ALA A 218 -11.08 -15.08 7.07
C ALA A 218 -10.18 -14.09 7.84
N THR A 219 -10.55 -13.75 9.09
CA THR A 219 -9.71 -12.90 9.95
C THR A 219 -8.38 -13.58 10.31
N ALA A 220 -8.40 -14.89 10.60
CA ALA A 220 -7.21 -15.66 10.94
C ALA A 220 -6.26 -15.77 9.74
N VAL A 221 -6.78 -16.09 8.56
CA VAL A 221 -5.99 -16.11 7.33
C VAL A 221 -5.39 -14.74 7.05
N PHE A 222 -6.19 -13.68 7.13
CA PHE A 222 -5.71 -12.30 6.95
C PHE A 222 -4.58 -11.95 7.93
N PHE A 223 -4.76 -12.26 9.23
CA PHE A 223 -3.73 -12.05 10.24
C PHE A 223 -2.43 -12.80 9.93
N LEU A 224 -2.53 -14.08 9.55
CA LEU A 224 -1.38 -14.91 9.22
C LEU A 224 -0.63 -14.38 7.98
N LEU A 225 -1.36 -13.94 6.96
CA LEU A 225 -0.77 -13.34 5.76
C LEU A 225 -0.07 -12.02 6.10
N SER A 226 -0.70 -11.13 6.87
CA SER A 226 -0.09 -9.88 7.29
C SER A 226 1.17 -10.10 8.14
N VAL A 227 1.15 -11.06 9.07
CA VAL A 227 2.34 -11.45 9.85
C VAL A 227 3.41 -12.04 8.93
N GLY A 228 3.04 -12.88 7.98
CA GLY A 228 3.96 -13.46 7.01
C GLY A 228 4.67 -12.41 6.16
N ILE A 229 3.94 -11.40 5.68
CA ILE A 229 4.52 -10.27 4.94
C ILE A 229 5.46 -9.46 5.84
N ALA A 230 5.05 -9.15 7.07
CA ALA A 230 5.90 -8.40 8.00
C ALA A 230 7.21 -9.14 8.32
N ILE A 231 7.15 -10.47 8.53
CA ILE A 231 8.34 -11.31 8.73
C ILE A 231 9.19 -11.35 7.45
N GLY A 232 8.57 -11.54 6.29
CA GLY A 232 9.27 -11.53 5.00
C GLY A 232 10.04 -10.24 4.77
N SER A 233 9.41 -9.09 5.02
CA SER A 233 10.07 -7.77 4.93
C SER A 233 11.23 -7.62 5.92
N LEU A 234 11.09 -8.14 7.15
CA LEU A 234 12.16 -8.15 8.16
C LEU A 234 13.36 -8.99 7.73
N VAL A 235 13.12 -10.15 7.09
CA VAL A 235 14.17 -11.07 6.64
C VAL A 235 14.89 -10.51 5.41
N GLU A 236 14.14 -9.99 4.42
CA GLU A 236 14.75 -9.46 3.20
C GLU A 236 15.57 -8.20 3.46
N ARG A 237 15.08 -7.30 4.32
CA ARG A 237 15.68 -5.99 4.58
C ARG A 237 15.58 -5.59 6.06
N PRO A 238 16.47 -6.14 6.91
CA PRO A 238 16.37 -5.99 8.36
C PRO A 238 16.62 -4.56 8.84
N VAL A 239 17.52 -3.81 8.20
CA VAL A 239 17.84 -2.42 8.58
C VAL A 239 16.68 -1.50 8.23
N GLU A 240 16.10 -1.67 7.04
CA GLU A 240 14.96 -0.91 6.57
C GLU A 240 13.71 -1.16 7.44
N SER A 241 13.45 -2.43 7.76
CA SER A 241 12.36 -2.82 8.65
C SER A 241 12.59 -2.34 10.08
N ALA A 242 13.85 -2.21 10.53
CA ALA A 242 14.18 -1.64 11.83
C ALA A 242 13.78 -0.16 11.95
N TYR A 243 13.84 0.65 10.87
CA TYR A 243 13.30 2.01 10.90
C TYR A 243 11.79 2.02 11.10
N GLY A 244 11.06 1.13 10.40
CA GLY A 244 9.63 0.95 10.60
C GLY A 244 9.30 0.56 12.04
N ALA A 245 10.00 -0.46 12.57
CA ALA A 245 9.87 -0.91 13.94
C ALA A 245 10.21 0.19 14.97
N LEU A 246 11.23 0.99 14.73
CA LEU A 246 11.60 2.12 15.58
C LEU A 246 10.49 3.16 15.65
N VAL A 247 9.91 3.53 14.51
CA VAL A 247 8.76 4.45 14.46
C VAL A 247 7.59 3.89 15.27
N PHE A 248 7.34 2.58 15.20
CA PHE A 248 6.32 1.93 16.02
C PHE A 248 6.63 1.96 17.52
N VAL A 249 7.84 1.61 17.93
CA VAL A 249 8.24 1.64 19.35
C VAL A 249 8.11 3.06 19.90
N LEU A 250 8.52 4.07 19.14
CA LEU A 250 8.34 5.47 19.49
C LEU A 250 6.86 5.83 19.61
N ALA A 251 6.01 5.41 18.66
CA ALA A 251 4.57 5.66 18.71
C ALA A 251 3.91 5.02 19.94
N VAL A 252 4.25 3.76 20.26
CA VAL A 252 3.76 3.06 21.46
C VAL A 252 4.27 3.73 22.73
N GLY A 253 5.53 4.14 22.77
CA GLY A 253 6.12 4.88 23.89
C GLY A 253 5.41 6.20 24.16
N ILE A 254 5.17 7.00 23.11
CA ILE A 254 4.42 8.27 23.20
C ILE A 254 2.99 8.02 23.68
N TRP A 255 2.33 6.96 23.19
CA TRP A 255 0.98 6.60 23.63
C TRP A 255 0.95 6.18 25.12
N ALA A 256 1.89 5.35 25.56
CA ALA A 256 1.98 4.89 26.94
C ALA A 256 2.24 6.06 27.91
N LEU A 257 3.18 6.95 27.58
CA LEU A 257 3.47 8.16 28.36
C LEU A 257 2.24 9.07 28.50
N ARG A 258 1.45 9.21 27.43
CA ARG A 258 0.22 10.00 27.46
C ARG A 258 -0.91 9.36 28.25
N ARG A 259 -0.98 8.03 28.25
CA ARG A 259 -2.00 7.31 29.01
C ARG A 259 -1.75 7.38 30.52
N GLY A 260 -0.48 7.42 30.95
CA GLY A 260 -0.12 7.62 32.36
C GLY A 260 -0.28 9.04 32.88
N SER A 261 -0.52 10.02 32.00
CA SER A 261 -0.74 11.43 32.37
C SER A 261 -2.23 11.83 32.47
N LYS A 262 -3.16 10.88 32.29
CA LYS A 262 -4.60 11.02 32.55
C LYS A 262 -4.97 10.25 33.80
#